data_AF-A0A368ZEY0-F1
#
_entry.id   AF-A0A368ZEY0-F1
#
_cell.length_a   1.000
_cell.length_b   1.000
_cell.length_c   1.000
_cell.angle_alpha   90.00
_cell.angle_beta   90.00
_cell.angle_gamma   90.00
#
_symmetry.space_group_name_H-M   'P 1'
#
loop_
_entity.id
_entity.type
_entity.pdbx_description
1 polymer ?
#
loop_
_entity_poly.entity_id
_entity_poly.type
_entity_poly.pdbx_seq_one_letter_code
_entity_poly.pdbx_strand_id
1 'polypeptide(L)'
;MENQYDGVIAFAIVVLVLIILWVIPIWFGLKWAKIKGVSKLWMLFGIHPMTGWIAYLVLRFGIDPKKQCEKCKESIKLRAQICRYCGNQMSQEAINRAIEYYNTRKK
;
A
#
# COMPACT_ATOMS: atom_id res chain seq x y z
N MET A 1 -9.57 -24.70 -40.39
CA MET A 1 -10.29 -23.70 -39.57
C MET A 1 -9.93 -23.80 -38.08
N GLU A 2 -9.58 -24.99 -37.55
CA GLU A 2 -9.07 -25.15 -36.16
C GLU A 2 -7.91 -24.22 -35.80
N ASN A 3 -6.86 -24.17 -36.63
CA ASN A 3 -5.66 -23.34 -36.36
C ASN A 3 -5.94 -21.84 -36.18
N GLN A 4 -7.03 -21.31 -36.76
CA GLN A 4 -7.38 -19.90 -36.63
C GLN A 4 -8.06 -19.63 -35.28
N TYR A 5 -8.91 -20.54 -34.81
CA TYR A 5 -9.56 -20.42 -33.50
C TYR A 5 -8.57 -20.64 -32.36
N ASP A 6 -7.64 -21.57 -32.52
CA ASP A 6 -6.59 -21.83 -31.52
C ASP A 6 -5.69 -20.60 -31.30
N GLY A 7 -5.31 -19.90 -32.38
CA GLY A 7 -4.54 -18.67 -32.29
C GLY A 7 -5.29 -17.54 -31.57
N VAL A 8 -6.58 -17.38 -31.85
CA VAL A 8 -7.43 -16.36 -31.20
C VAL A 8 -7.63 -16.68 -29.72
N ILE A 9 -7.88 -17.95 -29.37
CA ILE A 9 -8.04 -18.38 -27.98
C ILE A 9 -6.73 -18.16 -27.20
N ALA A 10 -5.58 -18.55 -27.76
CA ALA A 10 -4.28 -18.33 -27.13
C ALA A 10 -4.02 -16.84 -26.90
N PHE A 11 -4.31 -15.99 -27.90
CA PHE A 11 -4.16 -14.54 -27.76
C PHE A 11 -5.07 -13.96 -26.67
N ALA A 12 -6.35 -14.38 -26.62
CA ALA A 12 -7.28 -13.94 -25.60
C ALA A 12 -6.81 -14.32 -24.18
N ILE A 13 -6.28 -15.54 -24.00
CA ILE A 13 -5.71 -16.00 -22.73
C ILE A 13 -4.52 -15.12 -22.31
N VAL A 14 -3.60 -14.83 -23.24
CA VAL A 14 -2.43 -13.99 -22.95
C VAL A 14 -2.85 -12.59 -22.50
N VAL A 15 -3.80 -11.97 -23.22
CA VAL A 15 -4.32 -10.64 -22.86
C VAL A 15 -4.99 -10.68 -21.48
N LEU A 16 -5.78 -11.71 -21.20
CA LEU A 16 -6.42 -11.88 -19.89
C LEU A 16 -5.39 -12.00 -18.76
N VAL A 17 -4.33 -12.79 -18.96
CA VAL A 17 -3.24 -12.92 -17.99
C VAL A 17 -2.52 -11.58 -17.76
N LEU A 18 -2.24 -10.82 -18.81
CA LEU A 18 -1.61 -9.49 -18.70
C LEU A 18 -2.48 -8.51 -17.91
N ILE A 19 -3.79 -8.51 -18.14
CA ILE A 19 -4.74 -7.68 -17.39
C ILE A 19 -4.75 -8.08 -15.91
N ILE A 20 -4.82 -9.38 -15.62
CA ILE A 20 -4.79 -9.88 -14.24
C ILE A 20 -3.49 -9.46 -13.54
N LEU A 21 -2.33 -9.68 -14.18
CA LEU A 21 -1.03 -9.28 -13.65
C LEU A 21 -0.89 -7.77 -13.44
N TRP A 22 -1.64 -6.96 -14.19
CA TRP A 22 -1.65 -5.51 -14.04
C TRP A 22 -2.56 -5.04 -12.88
N VAL A 23 -3.74 -5.63 -12.72
CA VAL A 23 -4.72 -5.20 -11.72
C VAL A 23 -4.36 -5.67 -10.29
N ILE A 24 -3.77 -6.87 -10.16
CA ILE A 24 -3.37 -7.45 -8.88
C ILE A 24 -2.53 -6.50 -7.99
N PRO A 25 -1.40 -5.93 -8.46
CA PRO A 25 -0.56 -5.08 -7.64
C PRO A 25 -1.26 -3.80 -7.19
N ILE A 26 -2.20 -3.27 -7.99
CA ILE A 26 -3.00 -2.08 -7.62
C ILE A 26 -3.89 -2.41 -6.42
N TRP A 27 -4.56 -3.56 -6.46
CA TRP A 27 -5.45 -3.99 -5.37
C TRP A 27 -4.67 -4.23 -4.06
N PHE A 28 -3.53 -4.92 -4.14
CA PHE A 28 -2.67 -5.12 -2.99
C PHE A 28 -2.05 -3.80 -2.48
N GLY A 29 -1.62 -2.91 -3.38
CA GLY A 29 -1.08 -1.61 -3.02
C GLY A 29 -2.11 -0.74 -2.29
N LEU A 30 -3.37 -0.72 -2.74
CA LEU A 30 -4.47 -0.02 -2.03
C LEU A 30 -4.68 -0.59 -0.62
N LYS A 31 -4.66 -1.92 -0.47
CA LYS A 31 -4.77 -2.57 0.85
C LYS A 31 -3.63 -2.11 1.77
N TRP A 32 -2.38 -2.16 1.30
CA TRP A 32 -1.22 -1.74 2.09
C TRP A 32 -1.18 -0.24 2.39
N ALA A 33 -1.63 0.60 1.46
CA ALA A 33 -1.74 2.05 1.69
C ALA A 33 -2.65 2.36 2.87
N LYS A 34 -3.81 1.69 2.96
CA LYS A 34 -4.76 1.81 4.08
C LYS A 34 -4.16 1.30 5.40
N ILE A 35 -3.45 0.17 5.37
CA ILE A 35 -2.81 -0.42 6.55
C ILE A 35 -1.75 0.52 7.13
N LYS A 36 -0.89 1.09 6.27
CA LYS A 36 0.22 1.97 6.70
C LYS A 36 -0.19 3.43 6.92
N GLY A 37 -1.41 3.80 6.55
CA GLY A 37 -1.92 5.16 6.71
C GLY A 37 -1.26 6.15 5.75
N VAL A 38 -0.98 5.72 4.52
CA VAL A 38 -0.42 6.58 3.46
C VAL A 38 -1.47 6.86 2.39
N SER A 39 -1.25 7.92 1.60
CA SER A 39 -2.22 8.36 0.59
C SER A 39 -2.46 7.27 -0.46
N LYS A 40 -3.72 7.11 -0.89
CA LYS A 40 -4.10 6.19 -1.98
C LYS A 40 -3.58 6.66 -3.34
N LEU A 41 -3.17 7.93 -3.45
CA LEU A 41 -2.64 8.53 -4.68
C LEU A 41 -1.40 7.81 -5.22
N TRP A 42 -0.69 7.09 -4.34
CA TRP A 42 0.41 6.19 -4.73
C TRP A 42 0.02 5.16 -5.79
N MET A 43 -1.27 4.86 -5.94
CA MET A 43 -1.76 3.91 -6.94
C MET A 43 -1.97 4.52 -8.33
N LEU A 44 -1.76 5.83 -8.51
CA LEU A 44 -1.60 6.40 -9.85
C LEU A 44 -0.36 5.85 -10.56
N PHE A 45 0.70 5.50 -9.82
CA PHE A 45 1.82 4.73 -10.38
C PHE A 45 1.36 3.33 -10.86
N GLY A 46 0.18 2.86 -10.47
CA GLY A 46 -0.41 1.64 -10.99
C GLY A 46 -0.91 1.73 -12.44
N ILE A 47 -0.98 2.92 -13.04
CA ILE A 47 -1.44 3.10 -14.43
C ILE A 47 -0.53 2.37 -15.43
N HIS A 48 0.76 2.22 -15.11
CA HIS A 48 1.67 1.45 -15.95
C HIS A 48 1.98 0.07 -15.30
N PRO A 49 1.96 -1.05 -16.05
CA PRO A 49 2.03 -2.40 -15.48
C PRO A 49 3.23 -2.63 -14.57
N MET A 50 4.42 -2.17 -14.98
CA MET A 50 5.65 -2.31 -14.19
C MET A 50 5.65 -1.46 -12.92
N THR A 51 5.14 -0.23 -13.01
CA THR A 51 5.17 0.73 -11.90
C THR A 51 4.13 0.40 -10.84
N GLY A 52 3.07 -0.33 -11.19
CA GLY A 52 2.13 -0.91 -10.20
C GLY A 52 2.82 -1.87 -9.24
N TRP A 53 3.66 -2.79 -9.75
CA TRP A 53 4.43 -3.70 -8.92
C TRP A 53 5.45 -2.97 -8.05
N ILE A 54 6.18 -2.00 -8.63
CA ILE A 54 7.13 -1.17 -7.86
C ILE A 54 6.41 -0.42 -6.74
N ALA A 55 5.28 0.24 -7.03
CA ALA A 55 4.52 0.97 -6.04
C ALA A 55 4.00 0.04 -4.93
N TYR A 56 3.50 -1.14 -5.28
CA TYR A 56 3.12 -2.16 -4.30
C TYR A 56 4.29 -2.59 -3.41
N LEU A 57 5.47 -2.88 -3.98
CA LEU A 57 6.65 -3.30 -3.23
C LEU A 57 7.16 -2.19 -2.30
N VAL A 58 7.19 -0.94 -2.77
CA VAL A 58 7.54 0.23 -1.96
C VAL A 58 6.54 0.41 -0.81
N LEU A 59 5.24 0.32 -1.09
CA LEU A 59 4.22 0.39 -0.05
C LEU A 59 4.35 -0.76 0.96
N ARG A 60 4.67 -1.97 0.51
CA ARG A 60 4.77 -3.15 1.38
C ARG A 60 6.04 -3.15 2.22
N PHE A 61 7.18 -2.78 1.66
CA PHE A 61 8.50 -2.95 2.30
C PHE A 61 9.26 -1.65 2.54
N GLY A 62 9.12 -0.65 1.67
CA GLY A 62 9.91 0.59 1.73
C GLY A 62 9.38 1.67 2.68
N ILE A 63 8.07 1.70 2.94
CA ILE A 63 7.47 2.76 3.78
C ILE A 63 7.14 2.26 5.19
N ASP A 64 7.56 3.00 6.21
CA ASP A 64 7.17 2.73 7.61
C ASP A 64 5.72 3.13 7.89
N PRO A 65 4.99 2.38 8.75
CA PRO A 65 3.67 2.80 9.21
C PRO A 65 3.75 4.10 10.02
N LYS A 66 2.70 4.91 9.90
CA LYS A 66 2.61 6.23 10.56
C LYS A 66 1.44 6.29 11.54
N LYS A 67 1.55 7.21 12.50
CA LYS A 67 0.47 7.64 13.41
C LYS A 67 0.36 9.16 13.36
N GLN A 68 -0.75 9.71 13.84
CA GLN A 68 -0.91 11.16 13.99
C GLN A 68 -0.47 11.62 15.39
N CYS A 69 0.13 12.81 15.45
CA CYS A 69 0.40 13.47 16.73
C CYS A 69 -0.90 13.98 17.36
N GLU A 70 -1.09 13.75 18.66
CA GLU A 70 -2.31 14.17 19.36
C GLU A 70 -2.48 15.69 19.42
N LYS A 71 -1.34 16.42 19.53
CA LYS A 71 -1.29 17.88 19.66
C LYS A 71 -1.39 18.62 18.32
N CYS A 72 -0.51 18.31 17.36
CA CYS A 72 -0.42 19.05 16.09
C CYS A 72 -1.02 18.32 14.88
N LYS A 73 -1.58 17.12 15.07
CA LYS A 73 -2.22 16.28 14.03
C LYS A 73 -1.33 15.82 12.87
N GLU A 74 -0.06 16.19 12.88
CA GLU A 74 0.90 15.81 11.86
C GLU A 74 1.24 14.30 11.87
N SER A 75 1.61 13.76 10.70
CA SER A 75 1.95 12.36 10.51
C SER A 75 3.40 12.06 10.88
N ILE A 76 3.58 11.21 11.89
CA ILE A 76 4.89 10.82 12.45
C ILE A 76 5.06 9.29 12.43
N LYS A 77 6.30 8.83 12.64
CA LYS A 77 6.60 7.38 12.70
C LYS A 77 5.77 6.73 13.81
N LEU A 78 5.26 5.51 13.56
CA LEU A 78 4.40 4.78 14.50
C LEU A 78 5.00 4.68 15.92
N ARG A 79 6.30 4.40 16.03
CA ARG A 79 7.02 4.24 17.30
C ARG A 79 7.69 5.51 17.84
N ALA A 80 7.45 6.67 17.23
CA ALA A 80 8.05 7.91 17.71
C ALA A 80 7.52 8.28 19.11
N GLN A 81 8.42 8.53 20.06
CA GLN A 81 8.10 9.02 21.40
C GLN A 81 7.94 10.54 21.41
N ILE A 82 8.71 11.25 20.58
CA ILE A 82 8.70 12.71 20.50
C ILE A 82 8.27 13.11 19.08
N CYS A 83 7.32 14.03 18.99
CA CYS A 83 6.90 14.59 17.70
C CYS A 83 7.99 15.50 17.15
N ARG A 84 8.50 15.18 15.95
CA ARG A 84 9.52 15.98 15.26
C ARG A 84 9.08 17.39 14.85
N TYR A 85 7.78 17.68 14.89
CA TYR A 85 7.23 18.95 14.41
C TYR A 85 6.92 19.91 15.55
N CYS A 86 6.31 19.43 16.64
CA CYS A 86 5.87 20.28 17.75
C CYS A 86 6.53 19.95 19.10
N GLY A 87 7.44 18.97 19.14
CA GLY A 87 8.14 18.55 20.35
C GLY A 87 7.28 17.79 21.37
N ASN A 88 6.00 17.51 21.08
CA ASN A 88 5.12 16.81 22.00
C ASN A 88 5.63 15.40 22.31
N GLN A 89 5.77 15.08 23.59
CA GLN A 89 6.09 13.74 24.07
C GLN A 89 4.81 12.90 24.17
N MET A 90 4.88 11.66 23.69
CA MET A 90 3.77 10.71 23.71
C MET A 90 4.03 9.66 24.78
N SER A 91 2.98 9.33 25.54
CA SER A 91 3.06 8.24 26.53
C SER A 91 3.28 6.90 25.82
N GLN A 92 3.89 5.94 26.52
CA GLN A 92 4.07 4.58 25.99
C GLN A 92 2.72 3.92 25.70
N GLU A 93 1.70 4.19 26.51
CA GLU A 93 0.33 3.70 26.28
C GLU A 93 -0.23 4.18 24.94
N ALA A 94 -0.06 5.47 24.60
CA ALA A 94 -0.49 5.99 23.30
C ALA A 94 0.26 5.34 22.13
N ILE A 95 1.55 5.05 22.30
CA ILE A 95 2.37 4.34 21.32
C ILE A 95 1.87 2.90 21.15
N ASN A 96 1.63 2.19 22.25
CA ASN A 96 1.16 0.80 22.26
C ASN A 96 -0.22 0.67 21.60
N ARG A 97 -1.16 1.57 21.92
CA ARG A 97 -2.47 1.63 21.25
C ARG A 97 -2.34 1.83 19.74
N ALA A 98 -1.45 2.70 19.29
CA ALA A 98 -1.22 2.92 17.86
C ALA A 98 -0.64 1.68 17.17
N ILE A 99 0.27 0.95 17.84
CA ILE A 99 0.85 -0.31 17.34
C ILE A 99 -0.22 -1.40 17.26
N GLU A 100 -1.03 -1.55 18.29
CA GLU A 100 -2.14 -2.50 18.33
C GLU A 100 -3.13 -2.21 17.19
N TYR A 101 -3.54 -0.96 17.03
CA TYR A 101 -4.40 -0.53 15.92
C TYR A 101 -3.80 -0.83 14.54
N TYR A 102 -2.48 -0.70 14.37
CA TYR A 102 -1.80 -1.11 13.15
C TYR A 102 -1.83 -2.63 12.95
N ASN A 103 -1.55 -3.42 13.99
CA ASN A 103 -1.57 -4.87 13.93
C ASN A 103 -2.96 -5.41 13.58
N THR A 104 -4.02 -4.84 14.16
CA THR A 104 -5.41 -5.20 13.86
C THR A 104 -5.77 -4.93 12.40
N ARG A 105 -5.29 -3.83 11.80
CA ARG A 105 -5.51 -3.53 10.37
C ARG A 105 -4.71 -4.42 9.42
N LYS A 106 -3.57 -4.92 9.88
CA LYS A 106 -2.66 -5.76 9.07
C LYS A 106 -3.19 -7.19 8.94
N LYS A 107 -3.94 -7.67 9.93
CA LYS A 107 -4.59 -8.99 9.94
C LYS A 107 -5.61 -9.09 8.79
#